data_AF-A0A6A6JXI5-F1
#
_entry.id   AF-A0A6A6JXI5-F1
#
_cell.length_a   1.000
_cell.length_b   1.000
_cell.length_c   1.000
_cell.angle_alpha   90.00
_cell.angle_beta   90.00
_cell.angle_gamma   90.00
#
_symmetry.space_group_name_H-M   'P 1'
#
loop_
_entity.id
_entity.type
_entity.pdbx_description
1 polymer ?
#
loop_
_entity_poly.entity_id
_entity_poly.type
_entity_poly.pdbx_seq_one_letter_code
_entity_poly.pdbx_strand_id
1 'polypeptide(L)'
;MSLGTLFAFTEKEVLVPSVSSLIQAADEEMYGSALFRAVHCHATCCSTIESILDAFAEALKGQPFAERIRYTSQVRQYVSSRKHHRSGRHSSGGTNERLSIVSLPKHPLDILERVFGNARCKRMRHEPKLAPIQITVTSSELVAFSLFLATPLVAGWSRNNQDRQETVQISEPGAVGISFQTSPSADGIRRMHLQRRVQDLSEKAPLLSSGYSSYFSKVLACGCLPLSKSGHSTEIIYISSNVARAICLGKPVMLLPSIRVLSMARPIQFLMRLPRGRTPLVHVLASSSPNPSSHLPDDLLSCLSILALTHPPPMASNALISTITFIASGGLPPGRLLQRLESVVGKVHRYSTSHAGLFGEMYRDTQIRELTREHLRLGKFGIDSETREAHDAAGADTMGRKAARVARWNLALQRLMGMLVERGRYKRDEAVSAVKSLLKVQFEESYRAALRAREIRVPENPKSKRRTDMPTLARQVEEILKMELPLDIDALATLARLMLVGWCYSVVGVAWEDGEEGVRLEIPKEEHEMVLM
;
A
#
# COMPACT_ATOMS: atom_id res chain seq x y z
N MET A 1 31.78 1.52 5.67
CA MET A 1 31.70 2.08 4.29
C MET A 1 31.41 3.57 4.37
N SER A 2 32.01 4.38 3.49
CA SER A 2 31.87 5.85 3.53
C SER A 2 30.53 6.32 2.92
N LEU A 3 30.13 7.55 3.24
CA LEU A 3 28.87 8.19 2.81
C LEU A 3 28.81 8.55 1.31
N GLY A 4 29.78 8.14 0.49
CA GLY A 4 29.95 8.63 -0.89
C GLY A 4 28.90 8.14 -1.91
N THR A 5 28.23 7.02 -1.67
CA THR A 5 27.44 6.28 -2.68
C THR A 5 25.94 6.57 -2.72
N LEU A 6 25.46 7.73 -2.24
CA LEU A 6 24.03 8.06 -2.40
C LEU A 6 23.68 8.46 -3.85
N PHE A 7 24.65 8.92 -4.63
CA PHE A 7 24.42 9.37 -5.99
C PHE A 7 25.45 8.75 -6.92
N ALA A 8 24.99 8.32 -8.09
CA ALA A 8 25.84 8.00 -9.22
C ALA A 8 25.94 9.24 -10.11
N PHE A 9 27.13 9.47 -10.67
CA PHE A 9 27.26 10.36 -11.82
C PHE A 9 26.86 9.57 -13.07
N THR A 10 26.01 10.18 -13.90
CA THR A 10 25.81 9.72 -15.28
C THR A 10 27.05 10.05 -16.13
N GLU A 11 27.16 9.48 -17.33
CA GLU A 11 28.19 9.86 -18.33
C GLU A 11 28.23 11.36 -18.65
N LYS A 12 27.15 12.09 -18.36
CA LYS A 12 27.01 13.55 -18.55
C LYS A 12 27.28 14.36 -17.27
N GLU A 13 27.95 13.76 -16.28
CA GLU A 13 28.20 14.32 -14.94
C GLU A 13 26.94 14.76 -14.16
N VAL A 14 25.73 14.39 -14.62
CA VAL A 14 24.51 14.66 -13.87
C VAL A 14 24.45 13.73 -12.67
N LEU A 15 24.38 14.33 -11.49
CA LEU A 15 24.20 13.66 -10.21
C LEU A 15 22.79 13.05 -10.12
N VAL A 16 22.69 11.72 -10.12
CA VAL A 16 21.43 10.95 -10.06
C VAL A 16 21.42 10.08 -8.80
N PRO A 17 20.36 10.11 -7.97
CA PRO A 17 20.28 9.27 -6.78
C PRO A 17 20.35 7.79 -7.16
N SER A 18 21.17 7.02 -6.43
CA SER A 18 21.26 5.58 -6.61
C SER A 18 19.96 4.89 -6.17
N VAL A 19 19.77 3.66 -6.66
CA VAL A 19 18.64 2.77 -6.32
C VAL A 19 18.51 2.62 -4.80
N SER A 20 19.61 2.30 -4.10
CA SER A 20 19.72 2.33 -2.64
C SER A 20 19.22 3.63 -2.00
N SER A 21 19.54 4.79 -2.54
CA SER A 21 19.12 6.09 -1.98
C SER A 21 17.65 6.38 -2.15
N LEU A 22 17.08 5.98 -3.28
CA LEU A 22 15.64 6.03 -3.51
C LEU A 22 14.94 5.12 -2.48
N ILE A 23 15.39 3.88 -2.33
CA ILE A 23 14.87 2.96 -1.31
C ILE A 23 14.99 3.56 0.10
N GLN A 24 16.15 4.10 0.46
CA GLN A 24 16.40 4.70 1.77
C GLN A 24 15.45 5.88 2.02
N ALA A 25 15.33 6.82 1.07
CA ALA A 25 14.43 7.96 1.21
C ALA A 25 12.94 7.56 1.26
N ALA A 26 12.55 6.49 0.56
CA ALA A 26 11.21 5.92 0.65
C ALA A 26 10.94 5.24 2.01
N ASP A 27 11.96 4.60 2.59
CA ASP A 27 11.88 3.94 3.91
C ASP A 27 11.95 4.93 5.07
N GLU A 28 12.65 6.05 4.89
CA GLU A 28 12.60 7.22 5.77
C GLU A 28 11.31 8.04 5.63
N GLU A 29 10.37 7.58 4.78
CA GLU A 29 9.05 8.17 4.50
C GLU A 29 9.10 9.58 3.89
N MET A 30 10.25 9.97 3.32
CA MET A 30 10.43 11.23 2.58
C MET A 30 9.51 11.27 1.35
N TYR A 31 9.15 10.11 0.80
CA TYR A 31 8.08 9.91 -0.17
C TYR A 31 7.45 8.51 -0.04
N GLY A 32 6.22 8.35 -0.53
CA GLY A 32 5.54 7.05 -0.66
C GLY A 32 5.26 6.68 -2.12
N SER A 33 4.49 5.61 -2.35
CA SER A 33 4.11 5.19 -3.71
C SER A 33 3.30 6.24 -4.50
N ALA A 34 2.82 7.31 -3.84
CA ALA A 34 2.25 8.50 -4.47
C ALA A 34 3.22 9.20 -5.43
N LEU A 35 4.53 9.17 -5.21
CA LEU A 35 5.52 9.76 -6.11
C LEU A 35 5.39 9.18 -7.54
N PHE A 36 5.30 7.85 -7.63
CA PHE A 36 5.16 7.14 -8.90
C PHE A 36 3.78 7.38 -9.53
N ARG A 37 2.73 7.59 -8.71
CA ARG A 37 1.39 8.01 -9.18
C ARG A 37 1.38 9.43 -9.75
N ALA A 38 2.13 10.36 -9.17
CA ALA A 38 2.27 11.72 -9.69
C ALA A 38 2.96 11.72 -11.06
N VAL A 39 4.05 10.96 -11.21
CA VAL A 39 4.69 10.69 -12.52
C VAL A 39 3.73 10.03 -13.50
N HIS A 40 2.77 9.23 -13.02
CA HIS A 40 1.71 8.69 -13.88
C HIS A 40 0.79 9.77 -14.46
N CYS A 41 0.41 10.78 -13.67
CA CYS A 41 -0.51 11.84 -14.08
C CYS A 41 0.09 12.83 -15.11
N HIS A 42 1.39 13.11 -15.04
CA HIS A 42 2.04 14.11 -15.92
C HIS A 42 2.52 13.58 -17.28
N ALA A 43 2.56 12.27 -17.47
CA ALA A 43 3.30 11.64 -18.57
C ALA A 43 2.56 11.53 -19.92
N THR A 44 1.53 12.35 -20.19
CA THR A 44 0.94 12.44 -21.53
C THR A 44 1.86 13.12 -22.56
N CYS A 45 2.99 13.69 -22.12
CA CYS A 45 3.93 14.41 -22.98
C CYS A 45 5.36 13.84 -22.97
N CYS A 46 5.97 13.63 -21.80
CA CYS A 46 7.32 13.05 -21.65
C CYS A 46 7.40 12.24 -20.35
N SER A 47 7.92 11.01 -20.40
CA SER A 47 8.32 10.25 -19.20
C SER A 47 9.79 9.86 -19.30
N THR A 48 10.67 10.85 -19.15
CA THR A 48 12.10 10.59 -18.96
C THR A 48 12.36 10.26 -17.49
N ILE A 49 13.51 9.63 -17.20
CA ILE A 49 13.98 9.46 -15.83
C ILE A 49 14.07 10.82 -15.10
N GLU A 50 14.36 11.90 -15.83
CA GLU A 50 14.39 13.27 -15.31
C GLU A 50 13.03 13.67 -14.72
N SER A 51 11.90 13.26 -15.30
CA SER A 51 10.56 13.55 -14.75
C SER A 51 10.30 12.86 -13.40
N ILE A 52 10.84 11.65 -13.19
CA ILE A 52 10.81 10.97 -11.88
C ILE A 52 11.72 11.70 -10.89
N LEU A 53 12.90 12.09 -11.35
CA LEU A 53 13.92 12.80 -10.59
C LEU A 53 13.51 14.22 -10.17
N ASP A 54 12.75 14.92 -11.01
CA ASP A 54 12.14 16.22 -10.74
C ASP A 54 10.95 16.06 -9.78
N ALA A 55 10.06 15.09 -10.02
CA ALA A 55 8.97 14.80 -9.08
C ALA A 55 9.50 14.40 -7.69
N PHE A 56 10.62 13.66 -7.63
CA PHE A 56 11.32 13.34 -6.39
C PHE A 56 11.89 14.60 -5.73
N ALA A 57 12.59 15.45 -6.49
CA ALA A 57 13.12 16.71 -5.96
C ALA A 57 12.01 17.62 -5.43
N GLU A 58 10.88 17.75 -6.14
CA GLU A 58 9.72 18.54 -5.70
C GLU A 58 9.03 17.93 -4.47
N ALA A 59 8.91 16.60 -4.39
CA ALA A 59 8.43 15.93 -3.17
C ALA A 59 9.32 16.25 -1.96
N LEU A 60 10.65 16.19 -2.12
CA LEU A 60 11.60 16.56 -1.07
C LEU A 60 11.59 18.06 -0.72
N LYS A 61 11.31 18.94 -1.68
CA LYS A 61 11.09 20.38 -1.41
C LYS A 61 9.80 20.60 -0.62
N GLY A 62 8.76 19.81 -0.86
CA GLY A 62 7.47 19.93 -0.16
C GLY A 62 7.54 19.65 1.35
N GLN A 63 8.55 18.89 1.81
CA GLN A 63 8.65 18.50 3.21
C GLN A 63 9.03 19.66 4.16
N PRO A 64 8.58 19.62 5.43
CA PRO A 64 8.91 20.62 6.44
C PRO A 64 10.43 20.82 6.62
N PHE A 65 10.86 22.06 6.86
CA PHE A 65 12.28 22.39 6.98
C PHE A 65 13.04 21.57 8.03
N ALA A 66 12.39 21.25 9.16
CA ALA A 66 12.94 20.40 10.21
C ALA A 66 13.27 18.96 9.74
N GLU A 67 12.51 18.43 8.78
CA GLU A 67 12.78 17.14 8.15
C GLU A 67 13.88 17.26 7.10
N ARG A 68 13.86 18.32 6.28
CA ARG A 68 14.88 18.58 5.25
C ARG A 68 16.30 18.78 5.82
N ILE A 69 16.44 19.16 7.09
CA ILE A 69 17.74 19.20 7.79
C ILE A 69 18.34 17.81 7.97
N ARG A 70 17.52 16.77 8.13
CA ARG A 70 17.96 15.37 8.30
C ARG A 70 18.56 14.79 7.02
N TYR A 71 18.25 15.39 5.87
CA TYR A 71 18.78 14.95 4.59
C TYR A 71 20.30 15.12 4.55
N THR A 72 20.98 14.16 3.94
CA THR A 72 22.43 14.26 3.73
C THR A 72 22.78 15.47 2.87
N SER A 73 24.03 15.94 2.95
CA SER A 73 24.52 17.08 2.16
C SER A 73 24.29 16.87 0.66
N GLN A 74 24.51 15.64 0.16
CA GLN A 74 24.30 15.28 -1.24
C GLN A 74 22.82 15.37 -1.66
N VAL A 75 21.88 14.90 -0.83
CA VAL A 75 20.43 15.04 -1.11
C VAL A 75 20.02 16.51 -1.09
N ARG A 76 20.52 17.31 -0.14
CA ARG A 76 20.26 18.76 -0.12
C ARG A 76 20.85 19.47 -1.35
N GLN A 77 22.08 19.14 -1.75
CA GLN A 77 22.72 19.67 -2.95
C GLN A 77 21.92 19.32 -4.21
N TYR A 78 21.47 18.07 -4.35
CA TYR A 78 20.63 17.61 -5.45
C TYR A 78 19.28 18.36 -5.51
N VAL A 79 18.61 18.50 -4.37
CA VAL A 79 17.33 19.24 -4.27
C VAL A 79 17.53 20.73 -4.60
N SER A 80 18.65 21.32 -4.22
CA SER A 80 19.01 22.71 -4.54
C SER A 80 19.44 22.93 -5.98
N SER A 81 20.16 21.97 -6.60
CA SER A 81 20.63 22.08 -7.98
C SER A 81 19.51 21.93 -9.01
N ARG A 82 18.44 21.20 -8.64
CA ARG A 82 17.15 21.14 -9.36
C ARG A 82 16.42 22.48 -9.26
N LYS A 83 16.93 23.51 -9.94
CA LYS A 83 16.24 24.81 -10.14
C LYS A 83 14.83 24.54 -10.62
N HIS A 84 13.83 25.23 -10.06
CA HIS A 84 12.49 25.15 -10.62
C HIS A 84 12.53 25.61 -12.09
N HIS A 85 12.25 24.70 -13.02
CA HIS A 85 11.62 25.06 -14.29
C HIS A 85 10.18 25.48 -14.00
N ARG A 86 10.02 26.61 -13.30
CA ARG A 86 8.77 27.36 -13.32
C ARG A 86 8.57 27.77 -14.77
N SER A 87 7.68 27.05 -15.44
CA SER A 87 7.17 27.36 -16.77
C SER A 87 7.06 28.88 -16.90
N GLY A 88 7.80 29.44 -17.85
CA GLY A 88 7.97 30.88 -17.95
C GLY A 88 6.59 31.53 -17.97
N ARG A 89 6.31 32.39 -16.99
CA ARG A 89 5.11 33.23 -17.02
C ARG A 89 5.17 33.98 -18.35
N HIS A 90 4.25 33.68 -19.26
CA HIS A 90 4.04 34.52 -20.43
C HIS A 90 3.74 35.93 -19.91
N SER A 91 4.71 36.83 -20.10
CA SER A 91 4.59 38.23 -19.77
C SER A 91 3.65 38.89 -20.78
N SER A 92 2.35 38.73 -20.56
CA SER A 92 1.35 39.53 -21.27
C SER A 92 1.46 40.97 -20.79
N GLY A 93 2.11 41.82 -21.58
CA GLY A 93 2.10 43.26 -21.37
C GLY A 93 0.65 43.77 -21.38
N GLY A 94 0.28 44.53 -20.35
CA GLY A 94 -1.04 45.11 -20.18
C GLY A 94 -0.92 46.38 -19.35
N THR A 95 -1.22 47.51 -19.98
CA THR A 95 -1.01 48.88 -19.50
C THR A 95 -1.86 49.27 -18.29
N ASN A 96 -1.26 50.09 -17.41
CA ASN A 96 -1.86 51.06 -16.47
C ASN A 96 -3.39 51.11 -16.32
N GLU A 97 -3.88 50.93 -15.07
CA GLU A 97 -4.87 51.86 -14.50
C GLU A 97 -4.87 51.94 -12.96
N ARG A 98 -5.41 53.04 -12.42
CA ARG A 98 -5.53 53.45 -11.01
C ARG A 98 -7.02 53.42 -10.61
N LEU A 99 -7.49 53.11 -9.40
CA LEU A 99 -6.92 52.77 -8.07
C LEU A 99 -7.80 51.61 -7.49
N SER A 100 -7.61 50.99 -6.31
CA SER A 100 -7.39 51.52 -4.95
C SER A 100 -7.04 50.36 -3.97
N ILE A 101 -6.71 50.69 -2.72
CA ILE A 101 -6.15 49.79 -1.69
C ILE A 101 -7.23 49.32 -0.70
N VAL A 102 -7.24 48.03 -0.31
CA VAL A 102 -7.42 47.54 1.09
C VAL A 102 -7.10 46.03 1.21
N SER A 103 -6.07 45.71 2.02
CA SER A 103 -5.77 44.42 2.70
C SER A 103 -5.47 43.11 1.92
N LEU A 104 -4.63 42.26 2.54
CA LEU A 104 -4.02 41.02 2.05
C LEU A 104 -4.13 39.93 3.17
N PRO A 105 -3.71 38.66 2.99
CA PRO A 105 -4.43 37.56 2.33
C PRO A 105 -4.64 36.31 3.24
N LYS A 106 -5.55 35.38 2.88
CA LYS A 106 -5.46 33.95 3.29
C LYS A 106 -5.97 32.99 2.21
N HIS A 107 -5.27 31.85 2.09
CA HIS A 107 -5.49 30.65 1.26
C HIS A 107 -5.23 30.68 -0.27
N PRO A 108 -4.47 29.69 -0.80
CA PRO A 108 -4.28 29.48 -2.23
C PRO A 108 -5.27 28.43 -2.78
N LEU A 109 -6.15 28.83 -3.69
CA LEU A 109 -7.00 27.91 -4.47
C LEU A 109 -6.87 28.09 -5.99
N ASP A 110 -6.03 29.03 -6.45
CA ASP A 110 -5.72 29.23 -7.86
C ASP A 110 -4.49 28.41 -8.30
N ILE A 111 -4.73 27.36 -9.09
CA ILE A 111 -3.83 26.78 -10.12
C ILE A 111 -4.43 25.55 -10.84
N LEU A 112 -5.63 25.04 -10.46
CA LEU A 112 -6.18 23.78 -11.00
C LEU A 112 -7.25 23.88 -12.12
N GLU A 113 -7.76 25.06 -12.49
CA GLU A 113 -8.96 25.17 -13.35
C GLU A 113 -8.77 25.68 -14.81
N ARG A 114 -7.54 25.93 -15.31
CA ARG A 114 -7.35 26.51 -16.67
C ARG A 114 -6.62 25.65 -17.72
N VAL A 115 -6.44 24.35 -17.51
CA VAL A 115 -5.71 23.48 -18.47
C VAL A 115 -6.55 22.35 -19.11
N PHE A 116 -7.75 22.04 -18.60
CA PHE A 116 -8.61 21.00 -19.19
C PHE A 116 -9.47 21.49 -20.36
N GLY A 117 -8.81 22.03 -21.38
CA GLY A 117 -9.42 22.26 -22.69
C GLY A 117 -9.78 20.94 -23.37
N ASN A 118 -11.08 20.66 -23.50
CA ASN A 118 -11.61 19.44 -24.12
C ASN A 118 -11.40 19.39 -25.65
N ALA A 119 -10.16 19.21 -26.11
CA ALA A 119 -9.85 18.86 -27.49
C ALA A 119 -9.87 17.34 -27.68
N ARG A 120 -10.99 16.79 -28.21
CA ARG A 120 -11.07 15.38 -28.64
C ARG A 120 -10.21 15.13 -29.88
N CYS A 121 -8.89 15.06 -29.70
CA CYS A 121 -7.96 14.74 -30.77
C CYS A 121 -8.03 13.24 -31.10
N LYS A 122 -8.95 12.84 -31.98
CA LYS A 122 -8.99 11.49 -32.61
C LYS A 122 -7.83 11.29 -33.61
N ARG A 123 -6.59 11.60 -33.21
CA ARG A 123 -5.40 11.09 -33.90
C ARG A 123 -5.04 9.76 -33.27
N MET A 124 -5.01 8.68 -34.06
CA MET A 124 -4.24 7.50 -33.70
C MET A 124 -2.76 7.94 -33.64
N ARG A 125 -2.31 8.35 -32.47
CA ARG A 125 -0.89 8.52 -32.21
C ARG A 125 -0.34 7.12 -32.05
N HIS A 126 0.61 6.73 -32.90
CA HIS A 126 1.57 5.72 -32.50
C HIS A 126 2.21 6.23 -31.21
N GLU A 127 1.90 5.60 -30.08
CA GLU A 127 2.63 5.90 -28.84
C GLU A 127 4.10 5.60 -29.13
N PRO A 128 5.01 6.59 -28.99
CA PRO A 128 6.43 6.32 -29.19
C PRO A 128 6.84 5.27 -28.17
N LYS A 129 7.41 4.15 -28.64
CA LYS A 129 7.99 3.13 -27.77
C LYS A 129 9.12 3.78 -26.98
N LEU A 130 8.80 4.20 -25.76
CA LEU A 130 9.76 4.79 -24.82
C LEU A 130 10.91 3.80 -24.62
N ALA A 131 12.15 4.29 -24.71
CA ALA A 131 13.31 3.48 -24.41
C ALA A 131 13.21 2.96 -22.95
N PRO A 132 13.39 1.64 -22.70
CA PRO A 132 13.28 1.11 -21.35
C PRO A 132 14.39 1.67 -20.46
N ILE A 133 14.02 2.16 -19.27
CA ILE A 133 14.98 2.66 -18.29
C ILE A 133 15.75 1.46 -17.74
N GLN A 134 17.07 1.44 -17.92
CA GLN A 134 17.95 0.41 -17.40
C GLN A 134 18.66 0.93 -16.14
N ILE A 135 18.62 0.18 -15.05
CA ILE A 135 19.34 0.47 -13.81
C ILE A 135 19.96 -0.81 -13.25
N THR A 136 21.16 -0.70 -12.68
CA THR A 136 21.83 -1.79 -11.96
C THR A 136 21.31 -1.88 -10.53
N VAL A 137 21.02 -3.11 -10.07
CA VAL A 137 20.49 -3.39 -8.74
C VAL A 137 21.13 -4.65 -8.15
N THR A 138 21.33 -4.68 -6.84
CA THR A 138 21.60 -5.91 -6.08
C THR A 138 20.32 -6.74 -5.91
N SER A 139 20.44 -7.99 -5.47
CA SER A 139 19.27 -8.84 -5.23
C SER A 139 18.38 -8.31 -4.12
N SER A 140 18.98 -7.81 -3.03
CA SER A 140 18.24 -7.22 -1.91
C SER A 140 17.47 -5.96 -2.33
N GLU A 141 18.05 -5.10 -3.16
CA GLU A 141 17.37 -3.94 -3.75
C GLU A 141 16.24 -4.36 -4.69
N LEU A 142 16.44 -5.41 -5.51
CA LEU A 142 15.41 -5.94 -6.41
C LEU A 142 14.18 -6.43 -5.63
N VAL A 143 14.37 -7.19 -4.55
CA VAL A 143 13.28 -7.63 -3.67
C VAL A 143 12.63 -6.45 -2.95
N ALA A 144 13.42 -5.46 -2.50
CA ALA A 144 12.86 -4.24 -1.90
C ALA A 144 12.01 -3.42 -2.91
N PHE A 145 12.43 -3.33 -4.17
CA PHE A 145 11.66 -2.71 -5.26
C PHE A 145 10.41 -3.50 -5.61
N SER A 146 10.47 -4.84 -5.64
CA SER A 146 9.32 -5.70 -5.92
C SER A 146 8.22 -5.49 -4.89
N LEU A 147 8.57 -5.44 -3.60
CA LEU A 147 7.65 -5.14 -2.50
C LEU A 147 7.08 -3.72 -2.57
N PHE A 148 7.92 -2.72 -2.85
CA PHE A 148 7.48 -1.34 -2.91
C PHE A 148 6.56 -1.04 -4.11
N LEU A 149 6.87 -1.56 -5.29
CA LEU A 149 6.01 -1.45 -6.47
C LEU A 149 4.83 -2.43 -6.42
N ALA A 150 4.86 -3.38 -5.47
CA ALA A 150 4.02 -4.56 -5.40
C ALA A 150 3.96 -5.32 -6.73
N THR A 151 5.13 -5.57 -7.30
CA THR A 151 5.31 -6.32 -8.54
C THR A 151 5.79 -7.72 -8.16
N PRO A 152 5.04 -8.80 -8.48
CA PRO A 152 5.46 -10.14 -8.09
C PRO A 152 6.74 -10.54 -8.82
N LEU A 153 7.73 -11.06 -8.08
CA LEU A 153 8.88 -11.73 -8.68
C LEU A 153 8.44 -13.13 -9.11
N VAL A 154 8.51 -13.41 -10.40
CA VAL A 154 8.25 -14.75 -10.95
C VAL A 154 9.58 -15.27 -11.49
N ALA A 155 10.10 -16.33 -10.89
CA ALA A 155 11.30 -17.03 -11.36
C ALA A 155 10.96 -17.85 -12.62
N GLY A 156 10.85 -17.16 -13.76
CA GLY A 156 10.73 -17.79 -15.07
C GLY A 156 12.09 -18.28 -15.56
N TRP A 157 12.15 -19.50 -16.11
CA TRP A 157 13.30 -19.96 -16.88
C TRP A 157 13.02 -19.70 -18.37
N SER A 158 13.72 -18.74 -18.98
CA SER A 158 13.62 -18.53 -20.44
C SER A 158 14.28 -19.70 -21.15
N ARG A 159 13.48 -20.51 -21.86
CA ARG A 159 13.94 -21.72 -22.55
C ARG A 159 14.47 -21.44 -23.96
N ASN A 160 14.93 -20.21 -24.22
CA ASN A 160 15.40 -19.80 -25.55
C ASN A 160 16.86 -20.23 -25.77
N ASN A 161 17.03 -21.29 -26.57
CA ASN A 161 18.27 -21.72 -27.23
C ASN A 161 19.51 -22.00 -26.36
N GLN A 162 19.68 -23.29 -26.04
CA GLN A 162 20.89 -23.98 -25.54
C GLN A 162 21.52 -23.50 -24.21
N ASP A 163 21.70 -22.19 -24.00
CA ASP A 163 22.17 -21.66 -22.72
C ASP A 163 21.01 -21.51 -21.72
N ARG A 164 21.05 -22.28 -20.63
CA ARG A 164 20.10 -22.16 -19.51
C ARG A 164 20.43 -20.94 -18.64
N GLN A 165 20.31 -19.73 -19.20
CA GLN A 165 20.41 -18.51 -18.40
C GLN A 165 19.13 -18.26 -17.61
N GLU A 166 19.26 -18.08 -16.29
CA GLU A 166 18.16 -17.75 -15.39
C GLU A 166 17.75 -16.27 -15.56
N THR A 167 16.87 -15.99 -16.51
CA THR A 167 16.30 -14.66 -16.70
C THR A 167 15.00 -14.53 -15.90
N VAL A 168 15.01 -13.85 -14.75
CA VAL A 168 13.78 -13.59 -13.97
C VAL A 168 12.84 -12.69 -14.78
N GLN A 169 11.91 -13.33 -15.49
CA GLN A 169 10.86 -12.70 -16.30
C GLN A 169 9.62 -12.45 -15.46
N ILE A 170 9.26 -11.18 -15.34
CA ILE A 170 8.07 -10.74 -14.61
C ILE A 170 7.00 -10.38 -15.64
N SER A 171 5.88 -11.08 -15.58
CA SER A 171 4.81 -10.99 -16.57
C SER A 171 3.81 -9.85 -16.30
N GLU A 172 3.67 -9.42 -15.04
CA GLU A 172 2.57 -8.55 -14.62
C GLU A 172 3.00 -7.18 -14.07
N PRO A 173 2.20 -6.12 -14.30
CA PRO A 173 2.42 -4.81 -13.70
C PRO A 173 2.10 -4.81 -12.19
N GLY A 174 2.92 -4.13 -11.41
CA GLY A 174 2.65 -3.91 -9.99
C GLY A 174 1.52 -2.91 -9.73
N ALA A 175 1.28 -2.63 -8.45
CA ALA A 175 0.22 -1.76 -7.93
C ALA A 175 0.20 -0.32 -8.50
N VAL A 176 1.33 0.15 -9.02
CA VAL A 176 1.49 1.50 -9.62
C VAL A 176 1.55 1.48 -11.14
N GLY A 177 1.29 0.34 -11.80
CA GLY A 177 1.36 0.23 -13.27
C GLY A 177 2.79 0.17 -13.82
N ILE A 178 3.77 -0.14 -12.97
CA ILE A 178 5.17 -0.36 -13.34
C ILE A 178 5.45 -1.86 -13.24
N SER A 179 5.92 -2.45 -14.32
CA SER A 179 6.58 -3.76 -14.35
C SER A 179 8.09 -3.54 -14.51
N PHE A 180 8.88 -4.58 -14.26
CA PHE A 180 10.30 -4.55 -14.55
C PHE A 180 10.78 -5.93 -14.96
N GLN A 181 11.80 -6.01 -15.81
CA GLN A 181 12.45 -7.27 -16.21
C GLN A 181 13.88 -7.24 -15.69
N THR A 182 14.46 -8.38 -15.31
CA THR A 182 15.87 -8.42 -14.92
C THR A 182 16.68 -9.41 -15.73
N SER A 183 17.90 -9.00 -16.10
CA SER A 183 18.94 -9.86 -16.62
C SER A 183 20.13 -9.92 -15.64
N PRO A 184 20.78 -11.08 -15.48
CA PRO A 184 22.03 -11.17 -14.71
C PRO A 184 23.16 -10.40 -15.42
N SER A 185 24.06 -9.79 -14.66
CA SER A 185 25.38 -9.32 -15.11
C SER A 185 26.46 -10.23 -14.52
N ALA A 186 27.65 -10.23 -15.12
CA ALA A 186 28.77 -11.09 -14.69
C ALA A 186 29.19 -10.89 -13.21
N ASP A 187 28.93 -9.70 -12.66
CA ASP A 187 29.40 -9.27 -11.32
C ASP A 187 28.43 -9.61 -10.18
N GLY A 188 27.44 -10.49 -10.41
CA GLY A 188 26.32 -10.76 -9.48
C GLY A 188 25.29 -9.62 -9.38
N ILE A 189 25.59 -8.45 -9.95
CA ILE A 189 24.66 -7.32 -10.10
C ILE A 189 23.63 -7.65 -11.18
N ARG A 190 22.36 -7.29 -10.97
CA ARG A 190 21.27 -7.48 -11.96
C ARG A 190 21.00 -6.19 -12.71
N ARG A 191 20.75 -6.25 -14.01
CA ARG A 191 20.26 -5.12 -14.82
C ARG A 191 18.74 -5.18 -14.86
N MET A 192 18.10 -4.19 -14.25
CA MET A 192 16.65 -4.06 -14.18
C MET A 192 16.16 -3.05 -15.23
N HIS A 193 15.28 -3.53 -16.11
CA HIS A 193 14.61 -2.74 -17.13
C HIS A 193 13.21 -2.37 -16.63
N LEU A 194 12.98 -1.11 -16.29
CA LEU A 194 11.66 -0.64 -15.87
C LEU A 194 10.77 -0.41 -17.10
N GLN A 195 9.59 -1.03 -17.13
CA GLN A 195 8.56 -0.81 -18.14
C GLN A 195 7.28 -0.29 -17.49
N ARG A 196 6.82 0.88 -17.96
CA ARG A 196 5.53 1.43 -17.57
C ARG A 196 4.42 0.87 -18.47
N ARG A 197 3.30 0.49 -17.87
CA ARG A 197 2.05 0.12 -18.56
C ARG A 197 1.00 1.22 -18.39
N VAL A 198 0.15 1.40 -19.39
CA VAL A 198 -1.08 2.20 -19.28
C VAL A 198 -2.08 1.44 -18.41
N GLN A 199 -2.48 2.06 -17.30
CA GLN A 199 -3.42 1.47 -16.33
C GLN A 199 -4.87 1.59 -16.79
N ASP A 200 -5.66 0.53 -16.54
CA ASP A 200 -7.11 0.54 -16.73
C ASP A 200 -7.78 1.56 -15.78
N LEU A 201 -9.00 2.01 -16.10
CA LEU A 201 -9.75 2.94 -15.24
C LEU A 201 -9.96 2.42 -13.80
N SER A 202 -10.07 1.11 -13.61
CA SER A 202 -10.21 0.46 -12.30
C SER A 202 -8.88 0.35 -11.53
N GLU A 203 -7.75 0.37 -12.23
CA GLU A 203 -6.37 0.36 -11.70
C GLU A 203 -5.85 1.75 -11.34
N LYS A 204 -6.49 2.82 -11.83
CA LYS A 204 -6.15 4.19 -11.46
C LYS A 204 -6.56 4.46 -10.01
N ALA A 205 -5.56 4.70 -9.16
CA ALA A 205 -5.79 5.14 -7.79
C ALA A 205 -6.37 6.57 -7.73
N PRO A 206 -7.02 6.97 -6.63
CA PRO A 206 -7.47 8.34 -6.41
C PRO A 206 -6.35 9.38 -6.51
N LEU A 207 -6.65 10.56 -7.06
CA LEU A 207 -5.69 11.66 -7.22
C LEU A 207 -5.09 12.11 -5.88
N LEU A 208 -5.89 12.17 -4.82
CA LEU A 208 -5.47 12.57 -3.48
C LEU A 208 -5.02 11.39 -2.58
N SER A 209 -4.75 10.21 -3.15
CA SER A 209 -4.23 9.09 -2.36
C SER A 209 -2.76 9.33 -2.00
N SER A 210 -2.43 9.35 -0.70
CA SER A 210 -1.05 9.57 -0.20
C SER A 210 -0.08 8.41 -0.50
N GLY A 211 -0.51 7.43 -1.29
CA GLY A 211 0.24 6.20 -1.56
C GLY A 211 0.24 5.28 -0.34
N TYR A 212 1.24 4.42 -0.28
CA TYR A 212 1.59 3.61 0.87
C TYR A 212 3.11 3.72 1.09
N SER A 213 3.57 3.51 2.33
CA SER A 213 4.98 3.65 2.72
C SER A 213 5.80 2.42 2.26
N SER A 214 7.01 2.66 1.76
CA SER A 214 7.93 1.60 1.32
C SER A 214 8.32 0.70 2.49
N TYR A 215 8.72 1.31 3.60
CA TYR A 215 9.05 0.59 4.82
C TYR A 215 7.88 -0.27 5.31
N PHE A 216 6.66 0.28 5.29
CA PHE A 216 5.42 -0.45 5.64
C PHE A 216 5.19 -1.67 4.75
N SER A 217 5.43 -1.54 3.44
CA SER A 217 5.33 -2.63 2.47
C SER A 217 6.22 -3.80 2.85
N LYS A 218 7.45 -3.51 3.26
CA LYS A 218 8.42 -4.52 3.67
C LYS A 218 8.07 -5.14 5.02
N VAL A 219 7.69 -4.32 5.99
CA VAL A 219 7.28 -4.77 7.34
C VAL A 219 6.07 -5.72 7.25
N LEU A 220 4.99 -5.36 6.55
CA LEU A 220 3.82 -6.24 6.43
C LEU A 220 4.12 -7.50 5.60
N ALA A 221 4.91 -7.38 4.53
CA ALA A 221 5.37 -8.54 3.76
C ALA A 221 6.17 -9.53 4.60
N CYS A 222 6.95 -9.05 5.56
CA CYS A 222 7.73 -9.87 6.49
C CYS A 222 6.91 -10.42 7.68
N GLY A 223 5.59 -10.24 7.68
CA GLY A 223 4.72 -10.68 8.77
C GLY A 223 4.86 -9.86 10.05
N CYS A 224 5.33 -8.62 9.93
CA CYS A 224 5.48 -7.71 11.05
C CYS A 224 4.39 -6.63 11.04
N LEU A 225 4.09 -6.09 12.22
CA LEU A 225 3.25 -4.91 12.41
C LEU A 225 4.06 -3.77 13.04
N PRO A 226 3.84 -2.51 12.64
CA PRO A 226 4.46 -1.34 13.26
C PRO A 226 3.89 -1.08 14.66
N LEU A 227 4.73 -1.11 15.71
CA LEU A 227 4.33 -0.75 17.06
C LEU A 227 4.55 0.75 17.34
N SER A 228 5.80 1.19 17.26
CA SER A 228 6.19 2.57 17.54
C SER A 228 7.31 3.02 16.59
N LYS A 229 7.47 4.34 16.42
CA LYS A 229 8.58 4.94 15.68
C LYS A 229 9.40 5.78 16.64
N SER A 230 10.57 5.28 17.05
CA SER A 230 11.57 6.09 17.75
C SER A 230 12.42 6.87 16.72
N GLY A 231 13.28 7.77 17.19
CA GLY A 231 14.13 8.59 16.33
C GLY A 231 15.10 7.79 15.45
N HIS A 232 15.55 6.63 15.93
CA HIS A 232 16.57 5.79 15.27
C HIS A 232 16.17 4.33 15.06
N SER A 233 15.23 3.81 15.86
CA SER A 233 14.66 2.47 15.72
C SER A 233 13.18 2.54 15.35
N THR A 234 12.69 1.50 14.70
CA THR A 234 11.25 1.28 14.54
C THR A 234 10.90 0.00 15.27
N GLU A 235 9.96 0.08 16.22
CA GLU A 235 9.52 -1.10 16.95
C GLU A 235 8.47 -1.84 16.12
N ILE A 236 8.63 -3.15 15.98
CA ILE A 236 7.72 -3.98 15.18
C ILE A 236 7.36 -5.28 15.91
N ILE A 237 6.11 -5.72 15.77
CA ILE A 237 5.61 -7.00 16.30
C ILE A 237 5.67 -8.05 15.18
N TYR A 238 6.46 -9.10 15.34
CA TYR A 238 6.52 -10.21 14.40
C TYR A 238 5.46 -11.28 14.70
N ILE A 239 4.69 -11.67 13.68
CA ILE A 239 3.65 -12.71 13.72
C ILE A 239 4.09 -13.87 12.82
N SER A 240 4.60 -14.94 13.43
CA SER A 240 4.92 -16.18 12.72
C SER A 240 3.69 -17.06 12.49
N SER A 241 3.77 -18.02 11.58
CA SER A 241 2.69 -18.99 11.30
C SER A 241 2.27 -19.81 12.53
N ASN A 242 3.20 -20.06 13.46
CA ASN A 242 2.89 -20.71 14.75
C ASN A 242 2.10 -19.79 15.70
N VAL A 243 2.41 -18.48 15.72
CA VAL A 243 1.67 -17.47 16.50
C VAL A 243 0.27 -17.27 15.93
N ALA A 244 0.16 -17.12 14.60
CA ALA A 244 -1.13 -17.01 13.92
C ALA A 244 -2.03 -18.19 14.27
N ARG A 245 -1.48 -19.42 14.25
CA ARG A 245 -2.17 -20.64 14.68
C ARG A 245 -2.55 -20.60 16.16
N ALA A 246 -1.68 -20.13 17.05
CA ALA A 246 -1.95 -20.00 18.49
C ALA A 246 -3.11 -19.03 18.78
N ILE A 247 -3.11 -17.87 18.12
CA ILE A 247 -4.20 -16.88 18.18
C ILE A 247 -5.51 -17.49 17.67
N CYS A 248 -5.50 -18.14 16.50
CA CYS A 248 -6.69 -18.83 15.98
C CYS A 248 -7.18 -19.98 16.88
N LEU A 249 -6.31 -20.55 17.73
CA LEU A 249 -6.61 -21.57 18.74
C LEU A 249 -7.10 -20.99 20.08
N GLY A 250 -7.15 -19.67 20.25
CA GLY A 250 -7.49 -19.04 21.53
C GLY A 250 -6.41 -19.20 22.60
N LYS A 251 -5.19 -19.62 22.24
CA LYS A 251 -4.08 -19.76 23.20
C LYS A 251 -3.60 -18.37 23.63
N PRO A 252 -3.25 -18.18 24.91
CA PRO A 252 -2.74 -16.90 25.37
C PRO A 252 -1.40 -16.61 24.69
N VAL A 253 -1.26 -15.38 24.19
CA VAL A 253 -0.03 -14.88 23.58
C VAL A 253 0.44 -13.64 24.33
N MET A 254 1.74 -13.55 24.58
CA MET A 254 2.38 -12.41 25.24
C MET A 254 3.41 -11.77 24.33
N LEU A 255 3.57 -10.45 24.41
CA LEU A 255 4.61 -9.72 23.71
C LEU A 255 5.93 -9.84 24.47
N LEU A 256 6.98 -10.32 23.81
CA LEU A 256 8.33 -10.46 24.36
C LEU A 256 9.30 -9.58 23.56
N PRO A 257 10.12 -8.72 24.20
CA PRO A 257 11.23 -8.05 23.52
C PRO A 257 12.30 -9.10 23.17
N SER A 258 12.57 -9.32 21.88
CA SER A 258 13.51 -10.39 21.48
C SER A 258 14.27 -10.10 20.19
N ILE A 259 15.43 -9.45 20.35
CA ILE A 259 16.43 -9.31 19.28
C ILE A 259 17.16 -10.64 19.03
N ARG A 260 17.45 -11.41 20.11
CA ARG A 260 18.39 -12.55 20.03
C ARG A 260 17.81 -13.82 19.39
N VAL A 261 16.53 -14.13 19.62
CA VAL A 261 15.92 -15.38 19.11
C VAL A 261 15.54 -15.26 17.62
N LEU A 262 15.27 -14.04 17.14
CA LEU A 262 14.78 -13.81 15.78
C LEU A 262 15.84 -13.69 14.70
N SER A 263 17.13 -13.75 15.06
CA SER A 263 18.24 -13.75 14.09
C SER A 263 18.14 -14.86 13.02
N MET A 264 17.28 -15.87 13.22
CA MET A 264 17.12 -17.02 12.33
C MET A 264 15.90 -16.94 11.39
N ALA A 265 14.95 -16.02 11.61
CA ALA A 265 13.76 -15.93 10.76
C ALA A 265 14.10 -15.19 9.45
N ARG A 266 13.98 -15.87 8.30
CA ARG A 266 14.26 -15.30 6.96
C ARG A 266 13.62 -13.91 6.72
N PRO A 267 12.35 -13.65 7.08
CA PRO A 267 11.75 -12.33 6.86
C PRO A 267 12.41 -11.22 7.70
N ILE A 268 12.81 -11.55 8.93
CA ILE A 268 13.52 -10.61 9.82
C ILE A 268 14.94 -10.38 9.31
N GLN A 269 15.65 -11.43 8.89
CA GLN A 269 16.96 -11.28 8.25
C GLN A 269 16.89 -10.39 7.02
N PHE A 270 15.85 -10.52 6.18
CA PHE A 270 15.64 -9.61 5.05
C PHE A 270 15.47 -8.15 5.51
N LEU A 271 14.60 -7.86 6.49
CA LEU A 271 14.45 -6.51 7.04
C LEU A 271 15.76 -5.94 7.59
N MET A 272 16.59 -6.76 8.25
CA MET A 272 17.90 -6.37 8.78
C MET A 272 18.96 -6.13 7.68
N ARG A 273 18.83 -6.78 6.51
CA ARG A 273 19.72 -6.62 5.35
C ARG A 273 19.36 -5.42 4.47
N LEU A 274 18.20 -4.78 4.65
CA LEU A 274 17.77 -3.65 3.83
C LEU A 274 18.79 -2.49 3.89
N PRO A 275 19.24 -1.95 2.74
CA PRO A 275 20.28 -0.93 2.71
C PRO A 275 19.85 0.31 3.49
N ARG A 276 20.57 0.59 4.58
CA ARG A 276 20.42 1.79 5.42
C ARG A 276 19.02 2.00 6.04
N GLY A 277 18.25 0.92 6.19
CA GLY A 277 17.01 0.94 6.98
C GLY A 277 17.29 1.24 8.46
N ARG A 278 16.31 1.84 9.16
CA ARG A 278 16.33 1.91 10.63
C ARG A 278 16.37 0.49 11.18
N THR A 279 17.23 0.22 12.16
CA THR A 279 17.29 -1.09 12.80
C THR A 279 15.94 -1.39 13.47
N PRO A 280 15.20 -2.42 13.02
CA PRO A 280 13.93 -2.76 13.66
C PRO A 280 14.20 -3.35 15.05
N LEU A 281 13.55 -2.80 16.07
CA LEU A 281 13.47 -3.45 17.38
C LEU A 281 12.30 -4.44 17.31
N VAL A 282 12.61 -5.72 17.18
CA VAL A 282 11.59 -6.74 16.97
C VAL A 282 11.09 -7.30 18.30
N HIS A 283 9.77 -7.18 18.48
CA HIS A 283 9.01 -7.83 19.53
C HIS A 283 8.35 -9.09 18.96
N VAL A 284 8.32 -10.16 19.75
CA VAL A 284 7.76 -11.46 19.36
C VAL A 284 6.52 -11.72 20.17
N LEU A 285 5.43 -12.06 19.51
CA LEU A 285 4.33 -12.73 20.19
C LEU A 285 4.74 -14.18 20.46
N ALA A 286 4.76 -14.60 21.71
CA ALA A 286 5.01 -15.98 22.11
C ALA A 286 3.77 -16.57 22.76
N SER A 287 3.47 -17.86 22.51
CA SER A 287 2.46 -18.57 23.27
C SER A 287 2.94 -18.69 24.72
N SER A 288 2.15 -18.20 25.67
CA SER A 288 2.49 -18.31 27.10
C SER A 288 1.98 -19.61 27.71
N SER A 289 2.48 -19.93 28.91
CA SER A 289 1.95 -20.95 29.82
C SER A 289 0.45 -20.69 30.10
N PRO A 290 -0.40 -21.70 30.39
CA PRO A 290 -1.86 -21.59 30.32
C PRO A 290 -2.50 -20.82 31.49
N ASN A 291 -2.13 -19.54 31.66
CA ASN A 291 -2.97 -18.58 32.37
C ASN A 291 -4.19 -18.25 31.47
N PRO A 292 -5.43 -18.29 32.00
CA PRO A 292 -6.65 -18.36 31.19
C PRO A 292 -7.11 -17.02 30.57
N SER A 293 -6.22 -16.05 30.39
CA SER A 293 -6.56 -14.77 29.74
C SER A 293 -6.76 -14.96 28.24
N SER A 294 -8.01 -15.10 27.79
CA SER A 294 -8.43 -15.16 26.37
C SER A 294 -8.35 -13.80 25.64
N HIS A 295 -7.49 -12.91 26.12
CA HIS A 295 -7.33 -11.54 25.62
C HIS A 295 -6.13 -11.45 24.69
N LEU A 296 -6.21 -10.56 23.70
CA LEU A 296 -5.07 -10.20 22.86
C LEU A 296 -4.25 -9.09 23.55
N PRO A 297 -2.92 -9.03 23.34
CA PRO A 297 -2.11 -7.91 23.81
C PRO A 297 -2.63 -6.57 23.27
N ASP A 298 -2.73 -5.55 24.12
CA ASP A 298 -3.21 -4.23 23.70
C ASP A 298 -2.30 -3.59 22.65
N ASP A 299 -1.00 -3.90 22.65
CA ASP A 299 -0.06 -3.50 21.59
C ASP A 299 -0.49 -4.04 20.22
N LEU A 300 -0.91 -5.31 20.14
CA LEU A 300 -1.43 -5.89 18.90
C LEU A 300 -2.72 -5.17 18.47
N LEU A 301 -3.66 -4.95 19.38
CA LEU A 301 -4.91 -4.21 19.08
C LEU A 301 -4.62 -2.77 18.63
N SER A 302 -3.60 -2.13 19.21
CA SER A 302 -3.09 -0.80 18.82
C SER A 302 -2.52 -0.80 17.40
N CYS A 303 -1.68 -1.78 17.07
CA CYS A 303 -1.14 -1.94 15.72
C CYS A 303 -2.26 -2.12 14.68
N LEU A 304 -3.29 -2.93 15.00
CA LEU A 304 -4.41 -3.18 14.09
C LEU A 304 -5.30 -1.95 13.91
N SER A 305 -5.56 -1.16 14.96
CA SER A 305 -6.35 0.08 14.85
C SER A 305 -5.61 1.19 14.12
N ILE A 306 -4.28 1.24 14.22
CA ILE A 306 -3.45 2.09 13.36
C ILE A 306 -3.53 1.59 11.91
N LEU A 307 -3.30 0.30 11.65
CA LEU A 307 -3.30 -0.28 10.31
C LEU A 307 -4.61 0.00 9.55
N ALA A 308 -5.75 -0.18 10.21
CA ALA A 308 -7.09 0.09 9.67
C ALA A 308 -7.36 1.55 9.26
N LEU A 309 -6.53 2.50 9.71
CA LEU A 309 -6.63 3.93 9.40
C LEU A 309 -5.47 4.45 8.53
N THR A 310 -4.54 3.57 8.16
CA THR A 310 -3.45 3.84 7.20
C THR A 310 -3.82 3.33 5.82
N HIS A 311 -3.01 3.64 4.80
CA HIS A 311 -3.12 2.98 3.49
C HIS A 311 -2.25 1.71 3.48
N PRO A 312 -2.81 0.51 3.74
CA PRO A 312 -2.00 -0.68 3.75
C PRO A 312 -1.52 -1.03 2.33
N PRO A 313 -0.28 -1.54 2.20
CA PRO A 313 0.28 -2.05 0.95
C PRO A 313 -0.50 -3.29 0.46
N PRO A 314 -0.48 -3.61 -0.83
CA PRO A 314 -1.25 -4.73 -1.39
C PRO A 314 -0.50 -6.08 -1.30
N MET A 315 0.59 -6.17 -0.53
CA MET A 315 1.30 -7.41 -0.20
C MET A 315 1.53 -7.51 1.31
N ALA A 316 1.35 -8.72 1.87
CA ALA A 316 1.58 -9.04 3.27
C ALA A 316 1.86 -10.55 3.45
N SER A 317 2.46 -10.98 4.57
CA SER A 317 2.65 -12.43 4.83
C SER A 317 1.33 -13.15 5.12
N ASN A 318 1.26 -14.44 4.78
CA ASN A 318 0.06 -15.25 5.04
C ASN A 318 -0.30 -15.35 6.53
N ALA A 319 0.70 -15.46 7.41
CA ALA A 319 0.50 -15.49 8.86
C ALA A 319 -0.18 -14.20 9.36
N LEU A 320 0.25 -13.05 8.85
CA LEU A 320 -0.34 -11.76 9.17
C LEU A 320 -1.77 -11.63 8.61
N ILE A 321 -1.97 -11.95 7.33
CA ILE A 321 -3.28 -11.93 6.67
C ILE A 321 -4.29 -12.81 7.42
N SER A 322 -3.89 -14.02 7.81
CA SER A 322 -4.72 -14.99 8.53
C SER A 322 -5.09 -14.49 9.93
N THR A 323 -4.11 -13.95 10.67
CA THR A 323 -4.31 -13.38 12.01
C THR A 323 -5.28 -12.20 11.97
N ILE A 324 -5.07 -11.25 11.06
CA ILE A 324 -5.94 -10.08 10.91
C ILE A 324 -7.35 -10.50 10.47
N THR A 325 -7.46 -11.41 9.50
CA THR A 325 -8.75 -11.92 9.04
C THR A 325 -9.52 -12.57 10.18
N PHE A 326 -8.87 -13.43 10.99
CA PHE A 326 -9.51 -14.10 12.12
C PHE A 326 -10.03 -13.11 13.16
N ILE A 327 -9.16 -12.19 13.60
CA ILE A 327 -9.49 -11.16 14.61
C ILE A 327 -10.61 -10.24 14.10
N ALA A 328 -10.43 -9.64 12.92
CA ALA A 328 -11.30 -8.55 12.45
C ALA A 328 -12.64 -9.01 11.86
N SER A 329 -12.72 -10.24 11.34
CA SER A 329 -13.99 -10.82 10.83
C SER A 329 -14.91 -11.33 11.94
N GLY A 330 -14.40 -11.62 13.12
CA GLY A 330 -15.14 -12.30 14.17
C GLY A 330 -15.67 -13.68 13.78
N GLY A 331 -15.01 -14.36 12.83
CA GLY A 331 -15.45 -15.65 12.29
C GLY A 331 -16.68 -15.56 11.35
N LEU A 332 -17.16 -14.35 11.05
CA LEU A 332 -18.29 -14.14 10.14
C LEU A 332 -17.83 -14.27 8.68
N PRO A 333 -18.65 -14.88 7.79
CA PRO A 333 -18.32 -14.99 6.38
C PRO A 333 -18.30 -13.59 5.72
N PRO A 334 -17.42 -13.36 4.73
CA PRO A 334 -17.36 -12.08 4.03
C PRO A 334 -18.66 -11.79 3.27
N GLY A 335 -19.20 -12.79 2.56
CA GLY A 335 -20.23 -12.57 1.56
C GLY A 335 -19.75 -11.54 0.53
N ARG A 336 -20.65 -10.67 0.06
CA ARG A 336 -20.35 -9.62 -0.92
C ARG A 336 -19.64 -8.39 -0.33
N LEU A 337 -18.72 -8.59 0.63
CA LEU A 337 -18.08 -7.52 1.39
C LEU A 337 -17.42 -6.47 0.48
N LEU A 338 -16.62 -6.89 -0.51
CA LEU A 338 -15.86 -5.97 -1.36
C LEU A 338 -16.79 -5.10 -2.23
N GLN A 339 -17.90 -5.67 -2.72
CA GLN A 339 -18.92 -4.94 -3.47
C GLN A 339 -19.64 -3.91 -2.58
N ARG A 340 -19.94 -4.26 -1.32
CA ARG A 340 -20.56 -3.33 -0.37
C ARG A 340 -19.59 -2.21 0.02
N LEU A 341 -18.29 -2.48 0.15
CA LEU A 341 -17.27 -1.44 0.40
C LEU A 341 -17.12 -0.45 -0.79
N GLU A 342 -17.08 -0.91 -2.05
CA GLU A 342 -17.14 0.02 -3.20
C GLU A 342 -18.47 0.80 -3.26
N SER A 343 -19.57 0.22 -2.77
CA SER A 343 -20.85 0.93 -2.64
C SER A 343 -20.77 2.07 -1.61
N VAL A 344 -19.97 1.92 -0.55
CA VAL A 344 -19.68 3.02 0.41
C VAL A 344 -18.89 4.12 -0.27
N VAL A 345 -17.87 3.79 -1.09
CA VAL A 345 -17.15 4.78 -1.90
C VAL A 345 -18.12 5.55 -2.81
N GLY A 346 -19.03 4.85 -3.50
CA GLY A 346 -20.06 5.49 -4.35
C GLY A 346 -21.08 6.34 -3.60
N LYS A 347 -21.33 6.06 -2.30
CA LYS A 347 -22.15 6.90 -1.42
C LYS A 347 -21.39 8.17 -1.00
N VAL A 348 -20.14 8.03 -0.56
CA VAL A 348 -19.28 9.15 -0.15
C VAL A 348 -18.96 10.07 -1.34
N HIS A 349 -18.78 9.51 -2.54
CA HIS A 349 -18.57 10.28 -3.76
C HIS A 349 -19.76 11.19 -4.08
N ARG A 350 -20.98 10.64 -4.11
CA ARG A 350 -22.22 11.40 -4.38
C ARG A 350 -22.49 12.50 -3.35
N TYR A 351 -22.07 12.32 -2.10
CA TYR A 351 -22.15 13.36 -1.07
C TYR A 351 -21.05 14.43 -1.20
N SER A 352 -19.93 14.12 -1.86
CA SER A 352 -18.77 15.02 -2.02
C SER A 352 -18.80 15.75 -3.37
N THR A 353 -19.94 16.36 -3.72
CA THR A 353 -20.19 17.01 -5.03
C THR A 353 -19.18 18.10 -5.38
N SER A 354 -18.67 18.83 -4.39
CA SER A 354 -17.63 19.85 -4.55
C SER A 354 -16.25 19.29 -4.96
N HIS A 355 -16.06 17.97 -4.97
CA HIS A 355 -14.80 17.31 -5.26
C HIS A 355 -14.98 16.29 -6.41
N ALA A 356 -15.37 16.80 -7.58
CA ALA A 356 -15.55 15.99 -8.78
C ALA A 356 -14.27 15.18 -9.10
N GLY A 357 -14.41 13.85 -9.24
CA GLY A 357 -13.27 12.96 -9.51
C GLY A 357 -12.39 12.61 -8.30
N LEU A 358 -12.78 12.95 -7.06
CA LEU A 358 -12.03 12.61 -5.83
C LEU A 358 -11.58 11.15 -5.77
N PHE A 359 -12.47 10.22 -6.16
CA PHE A 359 -12.23 8.76 -6.13
C PHE A 359 -11.67 8.18 -7.44
N GLY A 360 -11.19 9.04 -8.34
CA GLY A 360 -10.68 8.66 -9.66
C GLY A 360 -11.74 8.66 -10.76
N GLU A 361 -11.31 8.39 -11.98
CA GLU A 361 -12.14 8.54 -13.19
C GLU A 361 -13.30 7.52 -13.27
N MET A 362 -13.16 6.35 -12.64
CA MET A 362 -14.17 5.28 -12.61
C MET A 362 -15.50 5.72 -11.97
N TYR A 363 -15.47 6.74 -11.10
CA TYR A 363 -16.65 7.25 -10.41
C TYR A 363 -17.35 8.42 -11.12
N ARG A 364 -16.85 8.87 -12.28
CA ARG A 364 -17.56 9.85 -13.12
C ARG A 364 -18.83 9.23 -13.70
N ASP A 365 -19.89 10.02 -13.86
CA ASP A 365 -21.19 9.56 -14.41
C ASP A 365 -21.06 8.95 -15.82
N THR A 366 -20.05 9.36 -16.59
CA THR A 366 -19.74 8.79 -17.90
C THR A 366 -19.20 7.36 -17.86
N GLN A 367 -18.82 6.85 -16.68
CA GLN A 367 -18.16 5.55 -16.46
C GLN A 367 -19.02 4.57 -15.64
N ILE A 368 -20.32 4.83 -15.46
CA ILE A 368 -21.26 3.94 -14.74
C ILE A 368 -21.19 2.47 -15.20
N ARG A 369 -20.93 2.22 -16.49
CA ARG A 369 -20.76 0.85 -17.02
C ARG A 369 -19.56 0.12 -16.41
N GLU A 370 -18.42 0.79 -16.22
CA GLU A 370 -17.23 0.19 -15.60
C GLU A 370 -17.43 -0.01 -14.10
N LEU A 371 -18.06 0.95 -13.41
CA LEU A 371 -18.42 0.79 -11.99
C LEU A 371 -19.37 -0.41 -11.78
N THR A 372 -20.37 -0.59 -12.64
CA THR A 372 -21.28 -1.75 -12.60
C THR A 372 -20.56 -3.06 -12.88
N ARG A 373 -19.62 -3.08 -13.84
CA ARG A 373 -18.76 -4.26 -14.12
C ARG A 373 -17.91 -4.62 -12.89
N GLU A 374 -17.26 -3.64 -12.27
CA GLU A 374 -16.46 -3.85 -11.06
C GLU A 374 -17.35 -4.34 -9.90
N HIS A 375 -18.54 -3.76 -9.69
CA HIS A 375 -19.49 -4.24 -8.68
C HIS A 375 -19.93 -5.69 -8.91
N LEU A 376 -20.27 -6.07 -10.14
CA LEU A 376 -20.66 -7.45 -10.48
C LEU A 376 -19.50 -8.43 -10.30
N ARG A 377 -18.28 -8.00 -10.63
CA ARG A 377 -17.05 -8.76 -10.42
C ARG A 377 -16.80 -8.98 -8.93
N LEU A 378 -16.77 -7.92 -8.13
CA LEU A 378 -16.58 -7.97 -6.67
C LEU A 378 -17.71 -8.69 -5.93
N GLY A 379 -18.92 -8.75 -6.50
CA GLY A 379 -20.04 -9.54 -5.96
C GLY A 379 -19.83 -11.06 -6.04
N LYS A 380 -18.82 -11.53 -6.80
CA LYS A 380 -18.38 -12.94 -6.83
C LYS A 380 -17.32 -13.26 -5.77
N PHE A 381 -16.52 -12.26 -5.37
CA PHE A 381 -15.50 -12.43 -4.33
C PHE A 381 -16.18 -12.60 -2.97
N GLY A 382 -15.90 -13.74 -2.31
CA GLY A 382 -16.45 -14.05 -0.97
C GLY A 382 -17.75 -14.85 -0.96
N ILE A 383 -18.15 -15.45 -2.09
CA ILE A 383 -19.14 -16.54 -2.09
C ILE A 383 -18.45 -17.85 -1.71
N ASP A 384 -17.49 -18.33 -2.51
CA ASP A 384 -16.71 -19.55 -2.24
C ASP A 384 -15.19 -19.31 -2.39
N SER A 385 -14.35 -20.01 -1.63
CA SER A 385 -12.88 -19.89 -1.74
C SER A 385 -12.35 -20.35 -3.11
N GLU A 386 -12.88 -21.44 -3.63
CA GLU A 386 -12.54 -21.97 -4.97
C GLU A 386 -12.78 -20.92 -6.07
N THR A 387 -13.86 -20.12 -5.95
CA THR A 387 -14.16 -19.05 -6.91
C THR A 387 -13.15 -17.90 -6.83
N ARG A 388 -12.50 -17.68 -5.68
CA ARG A 388 -11.42 -16.69 -5.55
C ARG A 388 -10.18 -17.19 -6.29
N GLU A 389 -9.74 -18.41 -6.04
CA GLU A 389 -8.56 -19.00 -6.68
C GLU A 389 -8.71 -19.05 -8.20
N ALA A 390 -9.86 -19.50 -8.71
CA ALA A 390 -10.15 -19.49 -10.14
C ALA A 390 -10.14 -18.07 -10.75
N HIS A 391 -10.58 -17.05 -10.01
CA HIS A 391 -10.65 -15.67 -10.48
C HIS A 391 -9.29 -14.93 -10.38
N ASP A 392 -8.45 -15.30 -9.42
CA ASP A 392 -7.06 -14.87 -9.32
C ASP A 392 -6.20 -15.55 -10.41
N ALA A 393 -6.35 -16.87 -10.62
CA ALA A 393 -5.65 -17.62 -11.66
C ALA A 393 -5.99 -17.16 -13.10
N ALA A 394 -7.19 -16.63 -13.32
CA ALA A 394 -7.59 -16.03 -14.59
C ALA A 394 -6.94 -14.65 -14.87
N GLY A 395 -6.04 -14.15 -14.01
CA GLY A 395 -5.40 -12.83 -14.14
C GLY A 395 -6.37 -11.65 -14.05
N ALA A 396 -7.62 -11.89 -13.63
CA ALA A 396 -8.71 -10.94 -13.78
C ALA A 396 -8.81 -9.91 -12.63
N ASP A 397 -8.05 -10.08 -11.55
CA ASP A 397 -7.86 -9.07 -10.49
C ASP A 397 -6.37 -8.74 -10.27
N THR A 398 -5.85 -7.91 -11.17
CA THR A 398 -4.46 -7.42 -11.16
C THR A 398 -4.11 -6.70 -9.86
N MET A 399 -2.83 -6.65 -9.51
CA MET A 399 -2.35 -5.89 -8.34
C MET A 399 -2.76 -4.41 -8.40
N GLY A 400 -2.77 -3.81 -9.60
CA GLY A 400 -3.26 -2.45 -9.83
C GLY A 400 -4.70 -2.25 -9.36
N ARG A 401 -5.62 -3.17 -9.69
CA ARG A 401 -7.04 -3.10 -9.28
C ARG A 401 -7.17 -3.25 -7.76
N LYS A 402 -6.48 -4.23 -7.19
CA LYS A 402 -6.43 -4.49 -5.73
C LYS A 402 -5.96 -3.26 -4.96
N ALA A 403 -4.83 -2.65 -5.36
CA ALA A 403 -4.27 -1.47 -4.72
C ALA A 403 -5.12 -0.20 -4.91
N ALA A 404 -5.69 0.01 -6.09
CA ALA A 404 -6.56 1.16 -6.36
C ALA A 404 -7.87 1.09 -5.54
N ARG A 405 -8.46 -0.09 -5.40
CA ARG A 405 -9.65 -0.35 -4.56
C ARG A 405 -9.39 -0.01 -3.09
N VAL A 406 -8.31 -0.55 -2.52
CA VAL A 406 -7.91 -0.25 -1.13
C VAL A 406 -7.59 1.24 -0.93
N ALA A 407 -7.00 1.91 -1.93
CA ALA A 407 -6.78 3.35 -1.89
C ALA A 407 -8.10 4.15 -1.90
N ARG A 408 -9.13 3.71 -2.63
CA ARG A 408 -10.48 4.31 -2.64
C ARG A 408 -11.18 4.15 -1.29
N TRP A 409 -11.13 2.96 -0.67
CA TRP A 409 -11.71 2.73 0.65
C TRP A 409 -11.12 3.65 1.71
N ASN A 410 -9.79 3.74 1.78
CA ASN A 410 -9.12 4.59 2.75
C ASN A 410 -9.41 6.08 2.54
N LEU A 411 -9.48 6.54 1.28
CA LEU A 411 -9.90 7.91 0.98
C LEU A 411 -11.36 8.17 1.39
N ALA A 412 -12.25 7.17 1.28
CA ALA A 412 -13.65 7.30 1.69
C ALA A 412 -13.76 7.42 3.21
N LEU A 413 -13.00 6.59 3.95
CA LEU A 413 -12.91 6.66 5.41
C LEU A 413 -12.32 8.00 5.89
N GLN A 414 -11.25 8.48 5.25
CA GLN A 414 -10.67 9.80 5.52
C GLN A 414 -11.66 10.94 5.24
N ARG A 415 -12.40 10.89 4.13
CA ARG A 415 -13.43 11.89 3.80
C ARG A 415 -14.57 11.86 4.82
N LEU A 416 -15.01 10.68 5.26
CA LEU A 416 -16.03 10.53 6.29
C LEU A 416 -15.59 11.08 7.66
N MET A 417 -14.37 10.79 8.11
CA MET A 417 -13.78 11.44 9.30
C MET A 417 -13.68 12.96 9.11
N GLY A 418 -13.33 13.43 7.89
CA GLY A 418 -13.33 14.85 7.53
C GLY A 418 -14.70 15.52 7.71
N MET A 419 -15.80 14.86 7.32
CA MET A 419 -17.15 15.40 7.49
C MET A 419 -17.55 15.58 8.98
N LEU A 420 -17.03 14.75 9.89
CA LEU A 420 -17.25 14.93 11.34
C LEU A 420 -16.54 16.19 11.87
N VAL A 421 -15.35 16.49 11.34
CA VAL A 421 -14.60 17.71 11.66
C VAL A 421 -15.25 18.94 11.03
N GLU A 422 -15.72 18.85 9.79
CA GLU A 422 -16.44 19.92 9.07
C GLU A 422 -17.74 20.32 9.77
N ARG A 423 -18.44 19.38 10.42
CA ARG A 423 -19.61 19.68 11.27
C ARG A 423 -19.26 20.20 12.67
N GLY A 424 -17.99 20.46 12.98
CA GLY A 424 -17.54 21.01 14.25
C GLY A 424 -17.73 20.11 15.47
N ARG A 425 -18.03 18.81 15.27
CA ARG A 425 -18.28 17.86 16.38
C ARG A 425 -16.99 17.38 17.07
N TYR A 426 -15.87 17.38 16.34
CA TYR A 426 -14.57 16.89 16.80
C TYR A 426 -13.45 17.68 16.13
N LYS A 427 -12.30 17.84 16.81
CA LYS A 427 -11.05 18.15 16.12
C LYS A 427 -10.56 16.91 15.35
N ARG A 428 -9.68 17.13 14.36
CA ARG A 428 -9.11 16.04 13.53
C ARG A 428 -8.49 14.92 14.37
N ASP A 429 -7.65 15.28 15.34
CA ASP A 429 -6.91 14.30 16.14
C ASP A 429 -7.82 13.62 17.18
N GLU A 430 -8.83 14.34 17.69
CA GLU A 430 -9.87 13.79 18.57
C GLU A 430 -10.71 12.74 17.84
N ALA A 431 -11.17 13.02 16.62
CA ALA A 431 -11.91 12.07 15.79
C ALA A 431 -11.09 10.80 15.48
N VAL A 432 -9.83 10.98 15.06
CA VAL A 432 -8.92 9.86 14.78
C VAL A 432 -8.63 9.04 16.05
N SER A 433 -8.42 9.69 17.20
CA SER A 433 -8.20 9.01 18.48
C SER A 433 -9.43 8.23 18.94
N ALA A 434 -10.62 8.82 18.82
CA ALA A 434 -11.87 8.17 19.18
C ALA A 434 -12.15 6.93 18.31
N VAL A 435 -11.97 7.02 16.99
CA VAL A 435 -12.10 5.86 16.08
C VAL A 435 -11.05 4.79 16.39
N LYS A 436 -9.79 5.16 16.70
CA LYS A 436 -8.74 4.19 17.12
C LYS A 436 -9.10 3.44 18.39
N SER A 437 -9.59 4.17 19.40
CA SER A 437 -9.99 3.59 20.69
C SER A 437 -11.10 2.57 20.51
N LEU A 438 -12.17 2.95 19.79
CA LEU A 438 -13.31 2.09 19.55
C LEU A 438 -12.97 0.89 18.64
N LEU A 439 -12.06 1.07 17.67
CA LEU A 439 -11.51 -0.03 16.87
C LEU A 439 -10.84 -1.12 17.74
N LYS A 440 -10.08 -0.76 18.78
CA LYS A 440 -9.48 -1.74 19.70
C LYS A 440 -10.55 -2.63 20.34
N VAL A 441 -11.59 -2.00 20.88
CA VAL A 441 -12.72 -2.68 21.53
C VAL A 441 -13.39 -3.63 20.51
N GLN A 442 -13.71 -3.14 19.32
CA GLN A 442 -14.33 -3.97 18.29
C GLN A 442 -13.45 -5.13 17.80
N PHE A 443 -12.11 -4.98 17.74
CA PHE A 443 -11.22 -6.09 17.42
C PHE A 443 -11.21 -7.15 18.53
N GLU A 444 -11.24 -6.74 19.80
CA GLU A 444 -11.28 -7.66 20.93
C GLU A 444 -12.63 -8.41 21.01
N GLU A 445 -13.75 -7.70 20.82
CA GLU A 445 -15.08 -8.29 20.71
C GLU A 445 -15.21 -9.25 19.52
N SER A 446 -14.68 -8.85 18.35
CA SER A 446 -14.65 -9.70 17.16
C SER A 446 -13.82 -10.95 17.41
N TYR A 447 -12.63 -10.84 18.01
CA TYR A 447 -11.82 -12.00 18.38
C TYR A 447 -12.56 -12.97 19.32
N ARG A 448 -13.23 -12.45 20.37
CA ARG A 448 -14.09 -13.27 21.26
C ARG A 448 -15.27 -13.90 20.50
N ALA A 449 -15.81 -13.27 19.47
CA ALA A 449 -16.83 -13.85 18.61
C ALA A 449 -16.26 -14.95 17.70
N ALA A 450 -15.04 -14.77 17.16
CA ALA A 450 -14.36 -15.77 16.33
C ALA A 450 -14.06 -17.06 17.11
N LEU A 451 -13.62 -16.95 18.37
CA LEU A 451 -13.40 -18.09 19.25
C LEU A 451 -14.70 -18.87 19.50
N ARG A 452 -15.78 -18.18 19.90
CA ARG A 452 -17.11 -18.80 20.10
C ARG A 452 -17.65 -19.46 18.82
N ALA A 453 -17.52 -18.78 17.67
CA ALA A 453 -17.96 -19.31 16.38
C ALA A 453 -17.14 -20.55 15.95
N ARG A 454 -15.89 -20.67 16.40
CA ARG A 454 -15.03 -21.83 16.17
C ARG A 454 -15.40 -23.00 17.07
N GLU A 455 -15.68 -22.79 18.36
CA GLU A 455 -16.12 -23.83 19.30
C GLU A 455 -17.40 -24.53 18.81
N ILE A 456 -18.34 -23.77 18.27
CA ILE A 456 -19.60 -24.27 17.70
C ILE A 456 -19.40 -25.13 16.43
N ARG A 457 -18.25 -25.05 15.75
CA ARG A 457 -17.96 -25.81 14.51
C ARG A 457 -17.37 -27.20 14.74
N VAL A 458 -17.28 -27.67 15.98
CA VAL A 458 -16.99 -29.08 16.29
C VAL A 458 -18.13 -29.95 15.72
N PRO A 459 -17.84 -31.09 15.06
CA PRO A 459 -18.66 -31.51 13.92
C PRO A 459 -19.91 -32.31 14.27
N GLU A 460 -21.06 -31.65 14.28
CA GLU A 460 -22.37 -32.33 14.24
C GLU A 460 -23.01 -32.29 12.85
N ASN A 461 -22.78 -33.38 12.11
CA ASN A 461 -23.59 -33.89 11.00
C ASN A 461 -23.64 -33.03 9.70
N PRO A 462 -22.97 -33.46 8.60
CA PRO A 462 -22.96 -32.72 7.32
C PRO A 462 -24.31 -32.64 6.60
N LYS A 463 -25.37 -33.27 7.14
CA LYS A 463 -26.75 -33.19 6.61
C LYS A 463 -27.55 -32.01 7.17
N SER A 464 -26.98 -31.20 8.09
CA SER A 464 -27.64 -30.01 8.65
C SER A 464 -27.72 -28.87 7.62
N LYS A 465 -28.74 -28.90 6.75
CA LYS A 465 -29.05 -27.85 5.75
C LYS A 465 -29.54 -26.51 6.35
N ARG A 466 -29.26 -26.21 7.63
CA ARG A 466 -29.78 -25.04 8.36
C ARG A 466 -28.67 -24.14 8.89
N ARG A 467 -28.46 -23.00 8.22
CA ARG A 467 -28.58 -21.63 8.80
C ARG A 467 -28.16 -20.57 7.75
N THR A 468 -29.15 -20.04 7.03
CA THR A 468 -29.01 -18.87 6.15
C THR A 468 -28.94 -17.53 6.90
N ASP A 469 -29.25 -17.54 8.20
CA ASP A 469 -29.56 -16.32 8.95
C ASP A 469 -28.37 -15.75 9.74
N MET A 470 -27.19 -16.41 9.66
CA MET A 470 -25.97 -15.90 10.28
C MET A 470 -25.59 -14.53 9.67
N PRO A 471 -25.36 -13.49 10.48
CA PRO A 471 -24.99 -12.18 9.97
C PRO A 471 -23.65 -12.25 9.24
N THR A 472 -23.59 -11.66 8.04
CA THR A 472 -22.37 -11.59 7.23
C THR A 472 -21.68 -10.24 7.41
N LEU A 473 -20.39 -10.16 7.08
CA LEU A 473 -19.67 -8.87 7.07
C LEU A 473 -20.29 -7.89 6.05
N ALA A 474 -20.74 -8.40 4.90
CA ALA A 474 -21.49 -7.62 3.92
C ALA A 474 -22.78 -7.00 4.49
N ARG A 475 -23.48 -7.70 5.40
CA ARG A 475 -24.68 -7.16 6.08
C ARG A 475 -24.33 -6.00 7.02
N GLN A 476 -23.20 -6.06 7.72
CA GLN A 476 -22.74 -4.94 8.56
C GLN A 476 -22.47 -3.68 7.72
N VAL A 477 -21.81 -3.80 6.56
CA VAL A 477 -21.63 -2.68 5.62
C VAL A 477 -22.97 -2.20 5.05
N GLU A 478 -23.94 -3.10 4.85
CA GLU A 478 -25.26 -2.74 4.34
C GLU A 478 -26.08 -1.90 5.32
N GLU A 479 -25.98 -2.12 6.64
CA GLU A 479 -26.59 -1.22 7.62
C GLU A 479 -25.91 0.17 7.62
N ILE A 480 -24.58 0.24 7.53
CA ILE A 480 -23.83 1.51 7.36
C ILE A 480 -24.23 2.23 6.05
N LEU A 481 -24.56 1.49 4.99
CA LEU A 481 -25.06 2.05 3.75
C LEU A 481 -26.47 2.65 3.88
N LYS A 482 -27.27 2.28 4.89
CA LYS A 482 -28.59 2.87 5.16
C LYS A 482 -28.53 4.11 6.05
N MET A 483 -27.54 4.22 6.95
CA MET A 483 -27.35 5.38 7.84
C MET A 483 -27.19 6.71 7.08
N GLU A 484 -27.60 7.84 7.66
CA GLU A 484 -27.35 9.15 7.03
C GLU A 484 -25.88 9.60 7.17
N LEU A 485 -25.46 10.61 6.40
CA LEU A 485 -24.10 11.16 6.48
C LEU A 485 -24.05 12.49 7.27
N PRO A 486 -22.97 12.74 8.03
CA PRO A 486 -21.85 11.85 8.31
C PRO A 486 -22.21 10.73 9.28
N LEU A 487 -21.50 9.61 9.13
CA LEU A 487 -21.51 8.51 10.09
C LEU A 487 -20.95 8.98 11.44
N ASP A 488 -21.38 8.36 12.53
CA ASP A 488 -20.81 8.56 13.85
C ASP A 488 -19.50 7.76 14.04
N ILE A 489 -18.88 7.89 15.22
CA ILE A 489 -17.59 7.26 15.52
C ILE A 489 -17.70 5.73 15.52
N ASP A 490 -18.85 5.14 15.91
CA ASP A 490 -19.03 3.68 15.93
C ASP A 490 -19.23 3.09 14.53
N ALA A 491 -20.07 3.71 13.70
CA ALA A 491 -20.19 3.34 12.30
C ALA A 491 -18.85 3.50 11.55
N LEU A 492 -18.00 4.47 11.92
CA LEU A 492 -16.66 4.62 11.35
C LEU A 492 -15.65 3.58 11.85
N ALA A 493 -15.66 3.24 13.15
CA ALA A 493 -14.84 2.14 13.68
C ALA A 493 -15.25 0.80 13.02
N THR A 494 -16.54 0.54 12.92
CA THR A 494 -17.11 -0.62 12.23
C THR A 494 -16.68 -0.66 10.77
N LEU A 495 -16.80 0.47 10.04
CA LEU A 495 -16.39 0.56 8.64
C LEU A 495 -14.88 0.33 8.48
N ALA A 496 -14.05 0.91 9.35
CA ALA A 496 -12.60 0.76 9.31
C ALA A 496 -12.16 -0.70 9.55
N ARG A 497 -12.79 -1.39 10.52
CA ARG A 497 -12.58 -2.82 10.75
C ARG A 497 -12.97 -3.66 9.52
N LEU A 498 -14.11 -3.36 8.92
CA LEU A 498 -14.61 -4.04 7.71
C LEU A 498 -13.74 -3.77 6.47
N MET A 499 -13.18 -2.56 6.35
CA MET A 499 -12.19 -2.21 5.32
C MET A 499 -10.87 -2.95 5.52
N LEU A 500 -10.41 -3.14 6.77
CA LEU A 500 -9.22 -3.94 7.06
C LEU A 500 -9.44 -5.42 6.66
N VAL A 501 -10.60 -5.99 6.93
CA VAL A 501 -10.96 -7.32 6.42
C VAL A 501 -11.01 -7.33 4.88
N GLY A 502 -11.65 -6.33 4.26
CA GLY A 502 -11.69 -6.20 2.80
C GLY A 502 -10.31 -6.10 2.16
N TRP A 503 -9.35 -5.46 2.84
CA TRP A 503 -7.93 -5.46 2.46
C TRP A 503 -7.33 -6.87 2.56
N CYS A 504 -7.56 -7.64 3.62
CA CYS A 504 -7.09 -9.03 3.71
C CYS A 504 -7.65 -9.96 2.59
N TYR A 505 -8.82 -9.64 2.03
CA TYR A 505 -9.35 -10.33 0.83
C TYR A 505 -8.83 -9.77 -0.51
N SER A 506 -8.15 -8.62 -0.50
CA SER A 506 -7.60 -7.96 -1.69
C SER A 506 -6.06 -7.98 -1.76
N VAL A 507 -5.39 -8.23 -0.64
CA VAL A 507 -3.93 -8.32 -0.51
C VAL A 507 -3.41 -9.65 -1.04
N VAL A 508 -2.21 -9.64 -1.59
CA VAL A 508 -1.50 -10.83 -2.07
C VAL A 508 -0.57 -11.36 -0.98
N GLY A 509 -0.63 -12.66 -0.74
CA GLY A 509 0.24 -13.38 0.19
C GLY A 509 1.70 -13.36 -0.27
N VAL A 510 2.61 -13.19 0.68
CA VAL A 510 4.06 -13.35 0.50
C VAL A 510 4.50 -14.65 1.15
N ALA A 511 5.21 -15.48 0.38
CA ALA A 511 5.80 -16.75 0.80
C ALA A 511 7.29 -16.59 1.07
N TRP A 512 7.73 -16.97 2.28
CA TRP A 512 9.13 -16.97 2.72
C TRP A 512 9.68 -18.37 2.98
N GLU A 513 8.79 -19.31 3.28
CA GLU A 513 9.09 -20.72 3.52
C GLU A 513 8.57 -21.62 2.39
N ASP A 514 9.20 -22.77 2.20
CA ASP A 514 8.77 -23.73 1.18
C ASP A 514 7.46 -24.40 1.58
N GLY A 515 6.47 -24.36 0.67
CA GLY A 515 5.11 -24.80 0.92
C GLY A 515 4.15 -23.69 1.36
N GLU A 516 4.62 -22.45 1.57
CA GLU A 516 3.72 -21.29 1.70
C GLU A 516 3.17 -20.87 0.32
N GLU A 517 1.90 -20.49 0.29
CA GLU A 517 1.23 -19.96 -0.90
C GLU A 517 1.56 -18.48 -1.17
N GLY A 518 1.48 -18.06 -2.44
CA GLY A 518 1.62 -16.66 -2.84
C GLY A 518 2.98 -16.32 -3.46
N VAL A 519 3.32 -15.03 -3.44
CA VAL A 519 4.49 -14.49 -4.13
C VAL A 519 5.75 -14.84 -3.35
N ARG A 520 6.62 -15.66 -3.96
CA ARG A 520 7.96 -15.94 -3.45
C ARG A 520 8.86 -14.73 -3.67
N LEU A 521 9.63 -14.39 -2.63
CA LEU A 521 10.68 -13.39 -2.70
C LEU A 521 12.03 -14.09 -2.65
N GLU A 522 12.39 -14.71 -3.78
CA GLU A 522 13.65 -15.43 -3.89
C GLU A 522 14.82 -14.44 -3.87
N ILE A 523 15.55 -14.45 -2.76
CA ILE A 523 16.91 -13.92 -2.71
C ILE A 523 17.79 -15.00 -3.38
N PRO A 524 18.46 -14.70 -4.51
CA PRO A 524 19.35 -15.64 -5.18
C PRO A 524 20.41 -16.18 -4.21
N LYS A 525 20.63 -17.49 -4.22
CA LYS A 525 21.50 -18.16 -3.25
C LYS A 525 22.97 -17.74 -3.32
N GLU A 526 23.40 -17.20 -4.47
CA GLU A 526 24.78 -16.83 -4.81
C GLU A 526 25.42 -15.87 -3.80
N GLU A 527 24.66 -14.96 -3.19
CA GLU A 527 25.15 -14.04 -2.15
C GLU A 527 25.62 -14.76 -0.87
N HIS A 528 25.21 -16.02 -0.63
CA HIS A 528 25.61 -16.76 0.58
C HIS A 528 26.88 -17.61 0.41
N GLU A 529 27.23 -18.01 -0.81
CA GLU A 529 28.44 -18.82 -1.06
C GLU A 529 29.67 -17.93 -1.28
N MET A 530 29.54 -16.78 -1.96
CA MET A 530 30.66 -15.84 -2.20
C MET A 530 31.12 -15.04 -0.97
N VAL A 531 30.46 -15.16 0.18
CA VAL A 531 30.87 -14.52 1.45
C VAL A 531 31.59 -15.51 2.37
N LEU A 532 31.65 -16.79 1.99
CA LEU A 532 32.32 -17.87 2.73
C LEU A 532 33.56 -18.43 2.00
N MET A 533 33.95 -17.81 0.88
CA MET A 533 35.22 -17.99 0.17
C MET A 533 36.03 -16.69 0.25
#